data_AF-A0A7W6HBC3-F1
#
_entry.id   AF-A0A7W6HBC3-F1
#
_cell.length_a   1.000
_cell.length_b   1.000
_cell.length_c   1.000
_cell.angle_alpha   90.00
_cell.angle_beta   90.00
_cell.angle_gamma   90.00
#
_symmetry.space_group_name_H-M   'P 1'
#
loop_
_entity.id
_entity.type
_entity.pdbx_description
1 polymer ?
#
loop_
_entity_poly.entity_id
_entity_poly.type
_entity_poly.pdbx_seq_one_letter_code
_entity_poly.pdbx_strand_id
1 'polypeptide(L)'
;MPADPDLLAQLRPVRLPPELQVFAWADVFAGAALGILAALALLAVLRLATRLQETPLTVARRELAAARGMPVEQRLFRQAVLLDRLATERERASRRPGQTGSALARARATMGDALYRRGGAADPEAIDAAILEFAGSLHRSGRGA
;
A
#
# COMPACT_ATOMS: atom_id res chain seq x y z
N MET A 1 -59.30 4.78 30.86
CA MET A 1 -60.14 5.68 30.05
C MET A 1 -60.07 5.18 28.61
N PRO A 2 -61.10 4.47 28.12
CA PRO A 2 -61.16 4.06 26.72
C PRO A 2 -61.29 5.31 25.84
N ALA A 3 -60.46 5.42 24.80
CA ALA A 3 -60.53 6.51 23.85
C ALA A 3 -61.84 6.41 23.06
N ASP A 4 -62.60 7.51 23.02
CA ASP A 4 -63.91 7.59 22.38
C ASP A 4 -63.76 7.38 20.85
N PRO A 5 -64.38 6.33 20.25
CA PRO A 5 -64.19 6.01 18.84
C PRO A 5 -64.74 7.08 17.89
N ASP A 6 -65.69 7.91 18.34
CA ASP A 6 -66.28 8.98 17.54
C ASP A 6 -65.34 10.19 17.36
N LEU A 7 -64.36 10.38 18.25
CA LEU A 7 -63.35 11.44 18.12
C LEU A 7 -62.38 11.17 16.95
N LEU A 8 -62.12 9.89 16.64
CA LEU A 8 -61.29 9.52 15.50
C LEU A 8 -62.00 9.76 14.16
N ALA A 9 -63.33 9.71 14.13
CA ALA A 9 -64.12 9.95 12.93
C ALA A 9 -64.23 11.43 12.53
N GLN A 10 -64.01 12.36 13.47
CA GLN A 10 -64.02 13.82 13.21
C GLN A 10 -62.67 14.38 12.78
N LEU A 11 -61.60 13.57 12.82
CA LEU A 11 -60.32 13.93 12.24
C LEU A 11 -60.45 13.92 10.71
N ARG A 12 -60.76 15.09 10.15
CA ARG A 12 -60.67 15.36 8.70
C ARG A 12 -59.33 14.79 8.20
N PRO A 13 -59.31 14.03 7.09
CA PRO A 13 -58.06 13.50 6.55
C PRO A 13 -57.13 14.68 6.29
N VAL A 14 -56.00 14.70 7.02
CA VAL A 14 -54.95 15.70 6.85
C VAL A 14 -54.42 15.52 5.43
N ARG A 15 -54.93 16.34 4.50
CA ARG A 15 -54.44 16.38 3.13
C ARG A 15 -53.05 17.00 3.18
N LEU A 16 -52.02 16.19 3.05
CA LEU A 16 -50.66 16.64 2.87
C LEU A 16 -50.59 17.52 1.62
N PRO A 17 -50.01 18.74 1.71
CA PRO A 17 -49.75 19.59 0.56
C PRO A 17 -49.04 18.80 -0.55
N PRO A 18 -49.41 18.99 -1.83
CA PRO A 18 -48.82 18.25 -2.95
C PRO A 18 -47.30 18.46 -3.03
N GLU A 19 -46.78 19.59 -2.54
CA GLU A 19 -45.33 19.84 -2.48
C GLU A 19 -44.57 18.84 -1.58
N LEU A 20 -45.22 18.26 -0.56
CA LEU A 20 -44.63 17.28 0.35
C LEU A 20 -44.74 15.83 -0.17
N GLN A 21 -45.59 15.58 -1.17
CA GLN A 21 -45.66 14.27 -1.85
C GLN A 21 -44.55 14.07 -2.89
N VAL A 22 -43.84 15.15 -3.26
CA VAL A 22 -42.75 15.09 -4.25
C VAL A 22 -41.50 14.40 -3.69
N PHE A 23 -41.36 14.32 -2.35
CA PHE A 23 -40.29 13.53 -1.73
C PHE A 23 -40.66 12.05 -1.74
N ALA A 24 -40.39 11.40 -2.86
CA ALA A 24 -40.55 9.96 -2.96
C ALA A 24 -39.40 9.25 -2.24
N TRP A 25 -39.64 8.04 -1.75
CA TRP A 25 -38.56 7.16 -1.27
C TRP A 25 -37.44 6.99 -2.29
N ALA A 26 -37.77 7.06 -3.58
CA ALA A 26 -36.81 7.05 -4.68
C ALA A 26 -35.78 8.18 -4.58
N ASP A 27 -36.17 9.39 -4.18
CA ASP A 27 -35.27 10.54 -4.04
C ASP A 27 -34.30 10.34 -2.88
N VAL A 28 -34.76 9.69 -1.81
CA VAL A 28 -33.92 9.33 -0.66
C VAL A 28 -32.86 8.30 -1.08
N PHE A 29 -33.25 7.27 -1.83
CA PHE A 29 -32.30 6.28 -2.35
C PHE A 29 -31.34 6.88 -3.39
N ALA A 30 -31.81 7.77 -4.25
CA ALA A 30 -30.98 8.48 -5.21
C ALA A 30 -29.94 9.37 -4.52
N GLY A 31 -30.35 10.13 -3.50
CA GLY A 31 -29.46 10.94 -2.67
C GLY A 31 -28.42 10.09 -1.93
N ALA A 32 -28.84 8.97 -1.36
CA ALA A 32 -27.93 8.03 -0.68
C ALA A 32 -26.91 7.42 -1.66
N ALA A 33 -27.36 6.99 -2.84
CA ALA A 33 -26.48 6.45 -3.88
C ALA A 33 -25.44 7.48 -4.35
N LEU A 34 -25.87 8.74 -4.55
CA LEU A 34 -24.98 9.86 -4.87
C LEU A 34 -23.96 10.12 -3.76
N GLY A 35 -24.38 10.09 -2.49
CA GLY A 35 -23.48 10.23 -1.35
C GLY A 35 -22.43 9.13 -1.28
N ILE A 36 -22.83 7.87 -1.52
CA ILE A 36 -21.90 6.73 -1.58
C ILE A 36 -20.93 6.89 -2.75
N LEU A 37 -21.41 7.27 -3.93
CA LEU A 37 -20.57 7.53 -5.09
C LEU A 37 -19.53 8.63 -4.83
N ALA A 38 -19.95 9.74 -4.20
CA ALA A 38 -19.06 10.82 -3.83
C ALA A 38 -18.01 10.37 -2.80
N ALA A 39 -18.41 9.58 -1.80
CA ALA A 39 -17.49 9.02 -0.80
C ALA A 39 -16.47 8.06 -1.43
N LEU A 40 -16.89 7.20 -2.37
CA LEU A 40 -16.00 6.30 -3.11
C LEU A 40 -15.03 7.07 -4.00
N ALA A 41 -15.51 8.11 -4.70
CA ALA A 41 -14.67 8.98 -5.51
C ALA A 41 -13.62 9.69 -4.64
N LEU A 42 -14.04 10.26 -3.51
CA LEU A 42 -13.14 10.89 -2.55
C LEU A 42 -12.13 9.88 -2.00
N LEU A 43 -12.55 8.67 -1.64
CA LEU A 43 -11.66 7.60 -1.17
C LEU A 43 -10.66 7.18 -2.26
N ALA A 44 -11.07 7.13 -3.52
CA ALA A 44 -10.19 6.80 -4.63
C ALA A 44 -9.15 7.90 -4.87
N VAL A 45 -9.57 9.17 -4.83
CA VAL A 45 -8.67 10.33 -4.91
C VAL A 45 -7.73 10.35 -3.71
N LEU A 46 -8.24 10.12 -2.51
CA LEU A 46 -7.42 9.99 -1.30
C LEU A 46 -6.44 8.85 -1.50
N ARG A 47 -6.87 7.63 -1.82
CA ARG A 47 -5.97 6.50 -2.05
C ARG A 47 -4.92 6.77 -3.12
N LEU A 48 -5.24 7.54 -4.15
CA LEU A 48 -4.28 7.91 -5.18
C LEU A 48 -3.26 8.92 -4.65
N ALA A 49 -3.72 9.94 -3.92
CA ALA A 49 -2.88 10.97 -3.30
C ALA A 49 -2.10 10.47 -2.06
N THR A 50 -2.67 9.52 -1.34
CA THR A 50 -2.16 8.84 -0.15
C THR A 50 -1.74 7.41 -0.47
N ARG A 51 -1.39 7.11 -1.73
CA ARG A 51 -0.43 6.03 -2.03
C ARG A 51 0.85 6.42 -1.31
N LEU A 52 0.87 6.10 -0.02
CA LEU A 52 1.98 6.24 0.89
C LEU A 52 3.13 5.58 0.15
N GLN A 53 4.12 6.37 -0.24
CA GLN A 53 5.29 5.85 -0.92
C GLN A 53 5.86 4.78 0.00
N GLU A 54 5.63 3.51 -0.33
CA GLU A 54 6.19 2.41 0.43
C GLU A 54 7.69 2.61 0.37
N THR A 55 8.29 2.85 1.52
CA THR A 55 9.72 3.10 1.59
C THR A 55 10.46 1.88 1.01
N PRO A 56 11.57 2.06 0.28
CA PRO A 56 12.30 0.93 -0.28
C PRO A 56 12.70 -0.10 0.80
N LEU A 57 12.89 0.36 2.04
CA LEU A 57 13.12 -0.49 3.20
C LEU A 57 11.92 -1.38 3.56
N THR A 58 10.70 -0.85 3.54
CA THR A 58 9.48 -1.62 3.84
C THR A 58 9.20 -2.67 2.76
N VAL A 59 9.43 -2.33 1.48
CA VAL A 59 9.32 -3.28 0.37
C VAL A 59 10.34 -4.40 0.52
N ALA A 60 11.62 -4.06 0.76
CA ALA A 60 12.68 -5.04 0.94
C ALA A 60 12.39 -5.99 2.11
N ARG A 61 11.96 -5.48 3.27
CA ARG A 61 11.59 -6.31 4.43
C ARG A 61 10.49 -7.32 4.10
N ARG A 62 9.44 -6.87 3.39
CA ARG A 62 8.31 -7.72 3.02
C ARG A 62 8.72 -8.81 2.03
N GLU A 63 9.49 -8.46 1.00
CA GLU A 63 9.96 -9.43 0.00
C GLU A 63 10.93 -10.46 0.60
N LEU A 64 11.85 -10.02 1.46
CA LEU A 64 12.77 -10.94 2.15
C LEU A 64 12.03 -11.85 3.14
N ALA A 65 11.02 -11.34 3.86
CA ALA A 65 10.19 -12.15 4.74
C ALA A 65 9.42 -13.23 3.96
N ALA A 66 8.91 -12.91 2.77
CA ALA A 66 8.26 -13.88 1.90
C ALA A 66 9.25 -14.94 1.35
N ALA A 67 10.51 -14.57 1.12
CA ALA A 67 11.54 -15.46 0.61
C ALA A 67 12.11 -16.44 1.67
N ARG A 68 11.91 -16.19 2.97
CA ARG A 68 12.43 -17.06 4.05
C ARG A 68 11.89 -18.48 4.01
N GLY A 69 10.66 -18.68 3.52
CA GLY A 69 10.04 -20.00 3.41
C GLY A 69 10.46 -20.81 2.18
N MET A 70 11.31 -20.24 1.30
CA MET A 70 11.67 -20.86 0.02
C MET A 70 12.93 -21.73 0.13
N PRO A 71 13.12 -22.69 -0.80
CA PRO A 71 14.40 -23.38 -0.98
C PRO A 71 15.55 -22.39 -1.19
N VAL A 72 16.75 -22.75 -0.75
CA VAL A 72 17.92 -21.85 -0.73
C VAL A 72 18.23 -21.30 -2.11
N GLU A 73 18.16 -22.10 -3.19
CA GLU A 73 18.46 -21.61 -4.53
C GLU A 73 17.43 -20.57 -5.01
N GLN A 74 16.15 -20.79 -4.71
CA GLN A 74 15.07 -19.86 -5.06
C GLN A 74 15.15 -18.58 -4.24
N ARG A 75 15.52 -18.68 -2.96
CA ARG A 75 15.74 -17.52 -2.09
C ARG A 75 16.89 -16.65 -2.60
N LEU A 76 18.02 -17.25 -2.97
CA LEU A 76 19.15 -16.52 -3.56
C LEU A 76 18.75 -15.83 -4.87
N PHE A 77 18.02 -16.50 -5.76
CA PHE A 77 17.54 -15.86 -6.99
C PHE A 77 16.63 -14.65 -6.70
N ARG A 78 15.68 -14.78 -5.77
CA ARG A 78 14.79 -13.68 -5.37
C ARG A 78 15.54 -12.51 -4.75
N GLN A 79 16.52 -12.79 -3.89
CA GLN A 79 17.40 -11.78 -3.31
C GLN A 79 18.20 -11.03 -4.39
N ALA A 80 18.66 -11.71 -5.44
CA ALA A 80 19.41 -11.09 -6.54
C ALA A 80 18.53 -10.15 -7.36
N VAL A 81 17.30 -10.59 -7.68
CA VAL A 81 16.31 -9.78 -8.39
C VAL A 81 15.92 -8.55 -7.58
N LEU A 82 15.71 -8.70 -6.26
CA LEU A 82 15.41 -7.58 -5.37
C LEU A 82 16.57 -6.57 -5.33
N LEU A 83 17.81 -7.06 -5.23
CA LEU A 83 19.01 -6.21 -5.22
C LEU A 83 19.14 -5.40 -6.53
N ASP A 84 18.89 -6.02 -7.68
CA ASP A 84 18.97 -5.37 -8.99
C ASP A 84 17.88 -4.30 -9.17
N ARG A 85 16.66 -4.60 -8.71
CA ARG A 85 15.56 -3.63 -8.68
C ARG A 85 15.91 -2.41 -7.83
N LEU A 86 16.41 -2.61 -6.61
CA LEU A 86 16.80 -1.52 -5.71
C LEU A 86 17.97 -0.70 -6.29
N ALA A 87 18.91 -1.34 -7.00
CA ALA A 87 19.98 -0.65 -7.71
C ALA A 87 19.46 0.24 -8.85
N THR A 88 18.50 -0.26 -9.63
CA THR A 88 17.88 0.48 -10.74
C THR A 88 17.04 1.65 -10.23
N GLU A 89 16.27 1.45 -9.16
CA GLU A 89 15.49 2.53 -8.52
C GLU A 89 16.39 3.64 -8.00
N ARG A 90 17.54 3.29 -7.42
CA ARG A 90 18.57 4.24 -7.02
C ARG A 90 19.11 5.03 -8.21
N GLU A 91 19.47 4.36 -9.30
CA GLU A 91 20.02 5.02 -10.49
C GLU A 91 19.03 6.04 -11.07
N ARG A 92 17.73 5.69 -11.09
CA ARG A 92 16.67 6.62 -11.50
C ARG A 92 16.49 7.80 -10.54
N ALA A 93 16.61 7.56 -9.23
CA ALA A 93 16.47 8.61 -8.21
C ALA A 93 17.69 9.53 -8.09
N SER A 94 18.87 9.08 -8.52
CA SER A 94 20.14 9.79 -8.31
C SER A 94 20.59 10.53 -9.57
N ARG A 95 20.59 11.88 -9.55
CA ARG A 95 21.28 12.68 -10.59
C ARG A 95 22.81 12.75 -10.42
N ARG A 96 23.35 12.23 -9.31
CA ARG A 96 24.79 12.24 -9.01
C ARG A 96 25.27 10.85 -8.54
N PRO A 97 26.34 10.31 -9.14
CA PRO A 97 27.00 9.11 -8.64
C PRO A 97 27.88 9.49 -7.44
N GLY A 98 27.47 9.16 -6.21
CA GLY A 98 28.30 9.43 -5.03
C GLY A 98 27.89 8.69 -3.75
N GLN A 99 28.89 8.15 -3.07
CA GLN A 99 28.91 7.52 -1.73
C GLN A 99 28.17 6.20 -1.46
N THR A 100 26.97 5.94 -1.96
CA THR A 100 26.25 4.69 -1.60
C THR A 100 26.59 3.48 -2.50
N GLY A 101 27.48 3.67 -3.48
CA GLY A 101 27.99 2.58 -4.32
C GLY A 101 28.73 1.50 -3.52
N SER A 102 29.30 1.85 -2.36
CA SER A 102 30.02 0.91 -1.50
C SER A 102 29.10 -0.13 -0.83
N ALA A 103 27.87 0.25 -0.45
CA ALA A 103 26.91 -0.69 0.14
C ALA A 103 26.36 -1.67 -0.91
N LEU A 104 26.03 -1.17 -2.11
CA LEU A 104 25.61 -2.02 -3.24
C LEU A 104 26.74 -2.95 -3.70
N ALA A 105 27.97 -2.43 -3.78
CA ALA A 105 29.15 -3.22 -4.14
C ALA A 105 29.43 -4.33 -3.12
N ARG A 106 29.30 -4.04 -1.81
CA ARG A 106 29.38 -5.05 -0.75
C ARG A 106 28.31 -6.13 -0.94
N ALA A 107 27.04 -5.75 -1.09
CA ALA A 107 25.95 -6.70 -1.28
C ALA A 107 26.15 -7.58 -2.53
N ARG A 108 26.57 -7.00 -3.65
CA ARG A 108 26.90 -7.74 -4.88
C ARG A 108 28.10 -8.67 -4.70
N ALA A 109 29.14 -8.24 -3.98
CA ALA A 109 30.31 -9.08 -3.71
C ALA A 109 29.95 -10.29 -2.82
N THR A 110 29.19 -10.08 -1.74
CA THR A 110 28.72 -11.17 -0.87
C THR A 110 27.86 -12.17 -1.64
N MET A 111 27.01 -11.68 -2.54
CA MET A 111 26.16 -12.52 -3.38
C MET A 111 26.95 -13.26 -4.47
N GLY A 112 27.95 -12.61 -5.07
CA GLY A 112 28.88 -13.24 -6.00
C GLY A 112 29.68 -14.35 -5.34
N ASP A 113 30.21 -14.12 -4.15
CA ASP A 113 30.92 -15.14 -3.37
C ASP A 113 30.02 -16.35 -3.06
N ALA A 114 28.75 -16.10 -2.72
CA ALA A 114 27.77 -17.16 -2.46
C ALA A 114 27.40 -17.99 -3.71
N LEU A 115 27.33 -17.35 -4.88
CA LEU A 115 26.94 -18.01 -6.14
C LEU A 115 28.11 -18.72 -6.85
N TYR A 116 29.33 -18.17 -6.75
CA TYR A 116 30.49 -18.68 -7.50
C TYR A 116 31.42 -19.57 -6.67
N ARG A 117 31.38 -19.53 -5.32
CA ARG A 117 32.20 -20.42 -4.49
C ARG A 117 31.48 -21.76 -4.28
N ARG A 118 31.79 -22.74 -5.12
CA ARG A 118 31.35 -24.13 -4.98
C ARG A 118 31.82 -24.70 -3.64
N GLY A 119 30.93 -24.74 -2.63
CA GLY A 119 31.20 -25.28 -1.29
C GLY A 119 31.30 -24.25 -0.16
N GLY A 120 31.18 -22.95 -0.43
CA GLY A 120 30.92 -21.98 0.63
C GLY A 120 29.47 -22.10 1.06
N ALA A 121 29.21 -22.36 2.35
CA ALA A 121 27.84 -22.26 2.87
C ALA A 121 27.39 -20.81 2.67
N ALA A 122 26.60 -20.57 1.61
CA ALA A 122 25.99 -19.28 1.37
C ALA A 122 25.10 -18.98 2.57
N ASP A 123 25.51 -18.04 3.43
CA ASP A 123 24.70 -17.58 4.54
C ASP A 123 23.62 -16.63 3.99
N PRO A 124 22.37 -17.10 3.83
CA PRO A 124 21.33 -16.30 3.20
C PRO A 124 20.86 -15.16 4.12
N GLU A 125 21.16 -15.26 5.43
CA GLU A 125 20.84 -14.22 6.41
C GLU A 125 21.82 -13.06 6.35
N ALA A 126 23.11 -13.33 6.13
CA ALA A 126 24.10 -12.28 5.88
C ALA A 126 23.75 -11.47 4.61
N ILE A 127 23.24 -12.13 3.57
CA ILE A 127 22.76 -11.48 2.34
C ILE A 127 21.53 -10.61 2.63
N ASP A 128 20.55 -11.11 3.40
CA ASP A 128 19.39 -10.33 3.82
C ASP A 128 19.80 -9.07 4.58
N ALA A 129 20.74 -9.19 5.53
CA ALA A 129 21.24 -8.07 6.32
C ALA A 129 21.88 -6.99 5.42
N ALA A 130 22.69 -7.41 4.44
CA ALA A 130 23.32 -6.49 3.48
C ALA A 130 22.28 -5.77 2.60
N ILE A 131 21.25 -6.48 2.12
CA ILE A 131 20.15 -5.90 1.33
C ILE A 131 19.37 -4.88 2.18
N LEU A 132 19.09 -5.19 3.45
CA LEU A 132 18.40 -4.28 4.37
C LEU A 132 19.23 -3.03 4.70
N GLU A 133 20.55 -3.16 4.90
CA GLU A 133 21.46 -2.04 5.09
C GLU A 133 21.42 -1.10 3.86
N PHE A 134 21.49 -1.67 2.66
CA PHE A 134 21.39 -0.92 1.41
C PHE A 134 20.04 -0.22 1.24
N ALA A 135 18.93 -0.93 1.43
CA ALA A 135 17.58 -0.34 1.34
C ALA A 135 17.37 0.78 2.37
N GLY A 136 17.91 0.64 3.59
CA GLY A 136 17.88 1.67 4.62
C GLY A 136 18.72 2.91 4.28
N SER A 137 19.81 2.74 3.52
CA SER A 137 20.62 3.86 3.02
C SER A 137 19.88 4.70 1.97
N LEU A 138 19.07 4.05 1.11
CA LEU A 138 18.24 4.72 0.11
C LEU A 138 17.17 5.60 0.77
N HIS A 139 16.51 5.07 1.81
CA HIS A 139 15.50 5.81 2.57
C HIS A 139 16.07 7.07 3.25
N ARG A 140 17.29 6.99 3.79
CA ARG A 140 17.98 8.16 4.38
C ARG A 140 18.34 9.21 3.34
N SER A 141 18.78 8.79 2.16
CA SER A 141 19.17 9.71 1.08
C SER A 141 17.97 10.48 0.49
N GLY A 142 16.76 9.90 0.51
CA GLY A 142 15.56 10.54 0.00
C GLY A 142 14.91 11.59 0.93
N ARG A 143 15.29 11.63 2.21
CA ARG A 143 14.76 12.62 3.19
C ARG A 143 15.53 13.94 3.24
N GLY A 144 16.68 14.02 2.57
CA GLY A 144 17.58 15.19 2.60
C GLY A 144 17.59 16.02 1.32
N ALA A 145 16.70 15.74 0.37
CA ALA A 145 16.50 16.46 -0.90
C ALA A 145 15.08 17.04 -0.93
#